data_AF-A0A957IRV9-F1
#
_entry.id   AF-A0A957IRV9-F1
#
_cell.length_a   1.000
_cell.length_b   1.000
_cell.length_c   1.000
_cell.angle_alpha   90.00
_cell.angle_beta   90.00
_cell.angle_gamma   90.00
#
_symmetry.space_group_name_H-M   'P 1'
#
loop_
_entity.id
_entity.type
_entity.pdbx_description
1 polymer ?
#
loop_
_entity_poly.entity_id
_entity_poly.type
_entity_poly.pdbx_seq_one_letter_code
_entity_poly.pdbx_strand_id
1 'polypeptide(L)'
;MTVFKIHPAIGIARLGNSDTDFYLAPESPGQLPTEYDVNGQEKPVEQFRDSQKRIKRQAARFRVYVYDSDNEAGREIKIGDTFEFLHETSTTAP
;
A
#
# COMPACT_ATOMS: atom_id res chain seq x y z
N MET A 1 -3.42 15.32 18.21
CA MET A 1 -4.50 14.98 17.26
C MET A 1 -4.01 13.84 16.41
N THR A 2 -4.73 12.72 16.39
CA THR A 2 -4.37 11.54 15.60
C THR A 2 -4.95 11.66 14.20
N VAL A 3 -4.13 11.52 13.17
CA VAL A 3 -4.53 11.63 11.76
C VAL A 3 -4.10 10.39 11.02
N PHE A 4 -5.02 9.84 10.23
CA PHE A 4 -4.77 8.68 9.39
C PHE A 4 -4.64 9.12 7.93
N LYS A 5 -3.63 8.61 7.22
CA LYS A 5 -3.39 8.92 5.80
C LYS A 5 -3.08 7.66 5.02
N ILE A 6 -3.46 7.65 3.75
CA ILE A 6 -3.12 6.58 2.81
C ILE A 6 -1.92 7.05 1.98
N HIS A 7 -0.90 6.20 1.90
CA HIS A 7 0.31 6.45 1.11
C HIS A 7 0.55 5.31 0.10
N PRO A 8 1.01 5.62 -1.13
CA PRO A 8 1.21 6.97 -1.67
C PRO A 8 -0.14 7.69 -1.87
N ALA A 9 -0.14 9.02 -1.83
CA ALA A 9 -1.36 9.79 -2.09
C ALA A 9 -1.89 9.59 -3.52
N ILE A 10 -0.99 9.30 -4.45
CA ILE A 10 -1.28 8.96 -5.84
C ILE A 10 -0.57 7.65 -6.16
N GLY A 11 -1.34 6.60 -6.44
CA GLY A 11 -0.80 5.33 -6.93
C GLY A 11 -0.73 5.33 -8.46
N ILE A 12 0.34 4.75 -9.00
CA ILE A 12 0.54 4.60 -10.44
C ILE A 12 0.55 3.11 -10.79
N ALA A 13 -0.45 2.70 -11.56
CA ALA A 13 -0.54 1.35 -12.12
C ALA A 13 -0.17 1.37 -13.61
N ARG A 14 0.19 0.21 -14.17
CA ARG A 14 0.47 0.03 -15.60
C ARG A 14 -0.35 -1.13 -16.16
N LEU A 15 -0.83 -0.95 -17.39
CA LEU A 15 -1.62 -1.95 -18.10
C LEU A 15 -0.77 -3.18 -18.45
N GLY A 16 -1.41 -4.34 -18.41
CA GLY A 16 -0.89 -5.62 -18.87
C GLY A 16 -2.05 -6.52 -19.28
N ASN A 17 -1.80 -7.44 -20.22
CA ASN A 17 -2.81 -8.36 -20.75
C ASN A 17 -2.68 -9.79 -20.19
N SER A 18 -1.89 -10.01 -19.14
CA SER A 18 -1.96 -11.24 -18.35
C SER A 18 -3.23 -11.25 -17.49
N ASP A 19 -3.95 -12.36 -17.48
CA ASP A 19 -5.23 -12.47 -16.76
C ASP A 19 -5.03 -12.54 -15.25
N THR A 20 -3.98 -13.22 -14.81
CA THR A 20 -3.72 -13.55 -13.40
C THR A 20 -2.50 -12.83 -12.85
N ASP A 21 -1.48 -12.62 -13.68
CA ASP A 21 -0.16 -12.26 -13.16
C ASP A 21 0.02 -10.74 -13.09
N PHE A 22 0.57 -10.31 -11.96
CA PHE A 22 0.91 -8.91 -11.71
C PHE A 22 2.19 -8.82 -10.87
N TYR A 23 2.72 -7.60 -10.79
CA TYR A 23 3.81 -7.25 -9.87
C TYR A 23 3.53 -5.88 -9.25
N LEU A 24 4.21 -5.55 -8.17
CA LEU A 24 4.06 -4.30 -7.43
C LEU A 24 5.02 -3.22 -7.96
N ALA A 25 4.48 -2.00 -8.05
CA ALA A 25 5.26 -0.81 -8.34
C ALA A 25 6.32 -0.56 -7.25
N PRO A 26 7.49 0.01 -7.59
CA PRO A 26 8.44 0.48 -6.60
C PRO A 26 7.82 1.55 -5.68
N GLU A 27 8.08 1.46 -4.37
CA GLU A 27 7.56 2.41 -3.37
C GLU A 27 8.49 3.61 -3.13
N SER A 28 9.69 3.61 -3.71
CA SER A 28 10.66 4.72 -3.61
C SER A 28 11.42 4.90 -4.93
N PRO A 29 11.88 6.12 -5.24
CA PRO A 29 12.68 6.36 -6.44
C PRO A 29 13.93 5.46 -6.48
N GLY A 30 14.22 4.90 -7.67
CA GLY A 30 15.37 4.04 -7.89
C GLY A 30 15.23 2.59 -7.39
N GLN A 31 14.13 2.24 -6.72
CA GLN A 31 13.85 0.86 -6.32
C GLN A 31 13.39 0.00 -7.50
N LEU A 32 13.69 -1.30 -7.42
CA LEU A 32 13.15 -2.28 -8.36
C LEU A 32 11.69 -2.62 -8.01
N PRO A 33 10.86 -2.97 -9.00
CA PRO A 33 9.54 -3.53 -8.73
C PRO A 33 9.68 -4.89 -8.02
N THR A 34 8.68 -5.27 -7.23
CA THR A 34 8.64 -6.55 -6.49
C THR A 34 7.48 -7.43 -6.95
N GLU A 35 7.64 -8.74 -6.83
CA GLU A 35 6.58 -9.74 -6.96
C GLU A 35 6.61 -10.68 -5.76
N TYR A 36 5.58 -11.50 -5.59
CA TYR A 36 5.54 -12.51 -4.53
C TYR A 36 6.02 -13.86 -5.06
N ASP A 37 6.83 -14.55 -4.27
CA ASP A 37 7.19 -15.94 -4.55
C ASP A 37 6.06 -16.92 -4.15
N VAL A 38 6.29 -18.22 -4.37
CA VAL A 38 5.33 -19.28 -4.05
C VAL A 38 5.00 -19.39 -2.55
N ASN A 39 5.84 -18.81 -1.68
CA ASN A 39 5.66 -18.77 -0.24
C ASN A 39 5.01 -17.45 0.22
N GLY A 40 4.67 -16.55 -0.71
CA GLY A 40 4.13 -15.22 -0.41
C GLY A 40 5.15 -14.22 0.09
N GLN A 41 6.45 -14.46 -0.12
CA GLN A 41 7.52 -13.52 0.23
C GLN A 41 7.80 -12.57 -0.93
N GLU A 42 8.07 -11.29 -0.63
CA GLU A 42 8.45 -10.33 -1.65
C GLU A 42 9.86 -10.60 -2.18
N LYS A 43 9.99 -10.59 -3.51
CA LYS A 43 11.24 -10.68 -4.24
C LYS A 43 11.27 -9.66 -5.38
N PRO A 44 12.46 -9.25 -5.87
CA PRO A 44 12.55 -8.46 -7.09
C PRO A 44 11.90 -9.18 -8.28
N VAL A 45 11.27 -8.41 -9.18
CA VAL A 45 10.70 -8.96 -10.42
C VAL A 45 11.81 -9.48 -11.33
N GLU A 46 11.71 -10.73 -11.76
CA GLU A 46 12.64 -11.32 -12.73
C GLU A 46 12.11 -11.26 -14.16
N GLN A 47 10.80 -11.38 -14.33
CA GLN A 47 10.14 -11.38 -15.64
C GLN A 47 8.88 -10.52 -15.64
N PHE A 48 8.80 -9.60 -16.60
CA PHE A 48 7.65 -8.72 -16.83
C PHE A 48 6.53 -9.35 -17.69
N ARG A 49 6.73 -10.60 -18.12
CA ARG A 49 5.76 -11.36 -18.90
C ARG A 49 5.44 -12.67 -18.20
N ASP A 50 4.23 -13.17 -18.43
CA ASP A 50 3.84 -14.50 -17.98
C ASP A 50 4.38 -15.61 -18.89
N SER A 51 4.06 -16.87 -18.55
CA SER A 51 4.46 -18.06 -19.30
C SER A 51 3.94 -18.06 -20.75
N GLN A 52 2.83 -17.35 -21.01
CA GLN A 52 2.21 -17.20 -22.32
C GLN A 52 2.70 -15.93 -23.07
N LYS A 53 3.74 -15.26 -22.57
CA LYS A 53 4.34 -14.03 -23.14
C LYS A 53 3.46 -12.79 -23.08
N ARG A 54 2.36 -12.82 -22.33
CA ARG A 54 1.51 -11.65 -22.06
C ARG A 54 2.17 -10.76 -21.02
N ILE A 55 1.93 -9.46 -21.08
CA ILE A 55 2.51 -8.47 -20.17
C ILE A 55 1.79 -8.56 -18.82
N LYS A 56 2.55 -8.74 -17.73
CA LYS A 56 2.02 -8.69 -16.36
C LYS A 56 1.50 -7.29 -16.06
N ARG A 57 0.40 -7.18 -15.32
CA ARG A 57 -0.09 -5.88 -14.84
C ARG A 57 0.84 -5.35 -13.75
N GLN A 58 1.02 -4.03 -13.65
CA GLN A 58 1.71 -3.44 -12.50
C GLN A 58 0.68 -2.80 -11.57
N ALA A 59 0.61 -3.29 -10.35
CA ALA A 59 -0.26 -2.77 -9.30
C ALA A 59 0.46 -1.70 -8.46
N ALA A 60 -0.30 -0.69 -8.04
CA ALA A 60 0.15 0.25 -7.01
C ALA A 60 -0.25 -0.30 -5.63
N ARG A 61 0.71 -0.37 -4.70
CA ARG A 61 0.43 -0.73 -3.31
C ARG A 61 0.13 0.54 -2.52
N PHE A 62 -0.93 0.49 -1.71
CA PHE A 62 -1.27 1.52 -0.76
C PHE A 62 -1.19 0.96 0.65
N ARG A 63 -0.74 1.80 1.59
CA ARG A 63 -0.62 1.49 3.02
C ARG A 63 -1.24 2.63 3.82
N VAL A 64 -1.75 2.31 5.01
CA VAL A 64 -2.31 3.31 5.92
C VAL A 64 -1.28 3.66 6.98
N TYR A 65 -1.09 4.95 7.23
CA TYR A 65 -0.19 5.49 8.23
C TYR A 65 -0.97 6.29 9.25
N VAL A 66 -0.53 6.21 10.52
CA VAL A 66 -0.99 7.04 11.62
C VAL A 66 0.05 8.10 11.95
N TYR A 67 -0.41 9.33 12.18
CA TYR A 67 0.37 10.48 12.62
C TYR A 67 -0.23 10.99 13.94
N ASP A 68 0.56 10.99 15.00
CA ASP A 68 0.18 11.46 16.33
C ASP A 68 1.38 12.14 17.01
N SER A 69 1.24 12.53 18.28
CA SER A 69 2.31 13.21 19.03
C SER A 69 3.57 12.36 19.22
N ASP A 70 3.43 11.03 19.21
CA ASP A 70 4.55 10.11 19.40
C ASP A 70 5.16 9.70 18.04
N ASN A 71 4.40 9.86 16.95
CA ASN A 71 4.75 9.43 15.61
C ASN A 71 4.56 10.57 14.58
N GLU A 72 5.22 11.72 14.80
CA GLU A 72 5.10 12.87 13.88
C GLU A 72 5.54 12.55 12.44
N ALA A 73 6.52 11.66 12.26
CA ALA A 73 6.97 11.19 10.94
C ALA A 73 6.01 10.19 10.27
N GLY A 74 5.02 9.69 11.01
CA GLY A 74 4.08 8.68 10.56
C GLY A 74 4.60 7.26 10.75
N ARG A 75 3.72 6.38 11.24
CA ARG A 75 3.97 4.93 11.37
C ARG A 75 2.95 4.15 10.55
N GLU A 76 3.37 3.10 9.86
CA GLU A 76 2.44 2.21 9.16
C GLU A 76 1.59 1.44 10.18
N ILE A 77 0.28 1.38 9.93
CA ILE A 77 -0.67 0.64 10.74
C ILE A 77 -0.58 -0.84 10.39
N LYS A 78 -0.62 -1.71 11.41
CA LYS A 78 -0.67 -3.16 11.24
C LYS A 78 -2.03 -3.71 11.67
N ILE A 79 -2.38 -4.87 11.11
CA ILE A 79 -3.61 -5.57 11.50
C ILE A 79 -3.48 -5.92 12.98
N GLY A 80 -4.49 -5.54 13.77
CA GLY A 80 -4.51 -5.71 15.22
C GLY A 80 -4.10 -4.47 16.02
N ASP A 81 -3.62 -3.41 15.36
CA ASP A 81 -3.38 -2.13 16.04
C ASP A 81 -4.70 -1.57 16.61
N THR A 82 -4.65 -1.09 17.85
CA THR A 82 -5.80 -0.50 18.55
C THR A 82 -5.61 1.01 18.68
N PHE A 83 -6.67 1.78 18.40
CA PHE A 83 -6.64 3.24 18.49
C PHE A 83 -7.85 3.74 19.28
N GLU A 84 -7.61 4.66 20.21
CA GLU A 84 -8.67 5.36 20.93
C GLU A 84 -9.06 6.64 20.17
N PHE A 85 -10.32 6.70 19.74
CA PHE A 85 -10.86 7.87 19.07
C PHE A 85 -11.62 8.73 20.09
N LEU A 86 -11.13 9.94 20.33
CA LEU A 86 -11.89 10.94 21.07
C LEU A 86 -13.07 11.38 20.21
N HIS A 87 -14.27 10.84 20.50
CA HIS A 87 -15.51 11.33 19.91
C HIS A 87 -15.98 12.56 20.69
N GLU A 88 -15.82 13.76 20.14
CA GLU A 88 -16.48 14.95 20.68
C GLU A 88 -17.97 14.90 20.31
N THR A 89 -18.80 14.41 21.24
CA THR A 89 -20.26 14.50 21.12
C THR A 89 -20.71 15.85 21.67
N SER A 90 -20.63 16.89 20.84
CA SER A 90 -21.37 18.13 21.10
C SER A 90 -22.85 17.88 20.84
N THR A 91 -23.61 17.59 21.90
CA THR A 91 -25.08 17.63 21.85
C THR A 91 -25.52 18.98 22.40
N THR A 92 -25.80 19.93 21.52
CA THR A 92 -26.53 21.14 21.90
C THR A 92 -28.01 20.78 21.95
N ALA A 93 -28.57 20.63 23.15
CA ALA A 93 -30.02 20.52 23.33
C ALA A 93 -30.70 21.88 23.01
N PRO A 94 -31.94 21.89 22.48
CA PRO A 94 -32.69 23.10 22.16
C PRO A 94 -33.09 23.91 23.41
#